data_AF-A0A5P0ZSZ4-F1
#
_entry.id   AF-A0A5P0ZSZ4-F1
#
_cell.length_a   1.000
_cell.length_b   1.000
_cell.length_c   1.000
_cell.angle_alpha   90.00
_cell.angle_beta   90.00
_cell.angle_gamma   90.00
#
_symmetry.space_group_name_H-M   'P 1'
#
loop_
_entity.id
_entity.type
_entity.pdbx_description
1 polymer ?
#
loop_
_entity_poly.entity_id
_entity_poly.type
_entity_poly.pdbx_seq_one_letter_code
_entity_poly.pdbx_strand_id
1 'polypeptide(L)'
;INGQTKKAEQDFARENSYTLNDYFLARGFAVIYVAGIGTKDSDGFRTTGDPEETTSTVSIIKWLTGELPAFTNRTDNIEIKAWWSNKKIAMTGRSYLGTLATAAATTGVYGLKTVISEAAISSWYDYYRDGGLVIAPDGFPGEDADVLAEETFSRRLQPGDFHNIKDKWNEQITKIQKGEDRITGAYNTFWDARNYHKNFSNITADVFMVHGLNDWNVKPRNVERLWNGIKHNGVTQKIILHQGQHIYINAFRSIDYNDIINLWLTHELLGIDNQAKEIIPNVIIQDNTKTETWNSYQDCSNAKNDKINYHLSDDKLLTKDVAGSIQSFSDKLDEKTFDYYSKHNAIWEKDLLSTDKKLINNQLTYKTEPLSEPLIIDGKVKLHLTVSSSQDLGLLS
;
A
#
# COMPACT_ATOMS: atom_id res chain seq x y z
N ILE A 1 5.26 -3.10 -38.02
CA ILE A 1 3.83 -2.65 -38.06
C ILE A 1 3.33 -2.91 -39.46
N ASN A 2 2.32 -3.77 -39.60
CA ASN A 2 1.82 -4.26 -40.88
C ASN A 2 0.54 -3.54 -41.34
N GLY A 3 -0.09 -2.75 -40.47
CA GLY A 3 -1.27 -1.95 -40.75
C GLY A 3 -1.71 -1.14 -39.54
N GLN A 4 -2.74 -0.30 -39.71
CA GLN A 4 -3.35 0.50 -38.64
C GLN A 4 -4.87 0.35 -38.65
N THR A 5 -5.47 0.31 -37.46
CA THR A 5 -6.93 0.28 -37.30
C THR A 5 -7.38 1.12 -36.11
N LYS A 6 -8.69 1.40 -36.08
CA LYS A 6 -9.38 2.02 -34.95
C LYS A 6 -10.28 1.04 -34.19
N LYS A 7 -10.41 -0.19 -34.67
CA LYS A 7 -11.28 -1.23 -34.12
C LYS A 7 -10.44 -2.31 -33.45
N ALA A 8 -10.76 -2.65 -32.22
CA ALA A 8 -10.23 -3.83 -31.56
C ALA A 8 -10.81 -5.11 -32.20
N GLU A 9 -10.10 -6.22 -32.06
CA GLU A 9 -10.52 -7.55 -32.54
C GLU A 9 -10.96 -8.48 -31.40
N GLN A 10 -10.88 -8.01 -30.16
CA GLN A 10 -11.24 -8.74 -28.95
C GLN A 10 -12.19 -7.89 -28.11
N ASP A 11 -13.18 -8.55 -27.53
CA ASP A 11 -14.10 -7.95 -26.58
C ASP A 11 -13.68 -8.30 -25.15
N PHE A 12 -13.79 -7.32 -24.25
CA PHE A 12 -13.54 -7.54 -22.84
C PHE A 12 -14.81 -8.09 -22.17
N ALA A 13 -14.73 -9.29 -21.61
CA ALA A 13 -15.79 -9.81 -20.75
C ALA A 13 -15.75 -9.06 -19.41
N ARG A 14 -16.92 -8.69 -18.86
CA ARG A 14 -17.00 -7.98 -17.58
C ARG A 14 -16.38 -8.81 -16.46
N GLU A 15 -15.35 -8.28 -15.82
CA GLU A 15 -14.79 -8.79 -14.57
C GLU A 15 -15.31 -7.99 -13.36
N ASN A 16 -14.88 -8.34 -12.14
CA ASN A 16 -15.17 -7.58 -10.92
C ASN A 16 -14.58 -6.17 -11.02
N SER A 17 -15.40 -5.21 -11.46
CA SER A 17 -15.01 -3.81 -11.59
C SER A 17 -15.01 -3.10 -10.24
N TYR A 18 -14.09 -2.15 -10.07
CA TYR A 18 -14.22 -1.18 -8.99
C TYR A 18 -15.41 -0.27 -9.31
N THR A 19 -16.41 -0.23 -8.42
CA THR A 19 -17.67 0.50 -8.66
C THR A 19 -17.47 2.01 -8.87
N LEU A 20 -16.40 2.60 -8.35
CA LEU A 20 -16.02 3.99 -8.66
C LEU A 20 -15.72 4.16 -10.17
N ASN A 21 -15.03 3.20 -10.78
CA ASN A 21 -14.71 3.27 -12.20
C ASN A 21 -16.00 3.16 -13.05
N ASP A 22 -16.96 2.32 -12.67
CA ASP A 22 -18.27 2.25 -13.34
C ASP A 22 -19.05 3.57 -13.21
N TYR A 23 -18.97 4.23 -12.05
CA TYR A 23 -19.54 5.57 -11.83
C TYR A 23 -18.95 6.62 -12.80
N PHE A 24 -17.64 6.57 -13.04
CA PHE A 24 -16.94 7.45 -13.98
C PHE A 24 -17.17 7.10 -15.44
N LEU A 25 -17.29 5.81 -15.77
CA LEU A 25 -17.60 5.34 -17.12
C LEU A 25 -18.93 5.91 -17.62
N ALA A 26 -19.95 5.91 -16.76
CA ALA A 26 -21.25 6.53 -17.04
C ALA A 26 -21.19 8.07 -17.18
N ARG A 27 -20.07 8.70 -16.80
CA ARG A 27 -19.86 10.16 -16.79
C ARG A 27 -18.84 10.63 -17.83
N GLY A 28 -18.51 9.78 -18.81
CA GLY A 28 -17.68 10.16 -19.95
C GLY A 28 -16.17 9.96 -19.76
N PHE A 29 -15.76 9.21 -18.73
CA PHE A 29 -14.37 8.81 -18.54
C PHE A 29 -14.16 7.39 -19.06
N ALA A 30 -13.21 7.19 -19.97
CA ALA A 30 -12.84 5.84 -20.38
C ALA A 30 -12.12 5.12 -19.24
N VAL A 31 -12.47 3.85 -19.01
CA VAL A 31 -11.87 2.99 -17.98
C VAL A 31 -11.09 1.88 -18.65
N ILE A 32 -9.88 1.61 -18.13
CA ILE A 32 -8.99 0.56 -18.63
C ILE A 32 -8.54 -0.28 -17.44
N TYR A 33 -8.62 -1.60 -17.59
CA TYR A 33 -8.06 -2.56 -16.65
C TYR A 33 -6.87 -3.25 -17.30
N VAL A 34 -5.76 -3.32 -16.57
CA VAL A 34 -4.52 -3.97 -17.03
C VAL A 34 -3.92 -4.75 -15.88
N ALA A 35 -3.55 -5.99 -16.14
CA ALA A 35 -3.00 -6.91 -15.15
C ALA A 35 -1.44 -6.96 -15.17
N GLY A 36 -0.84 -6.57 -16.30
CA GLY A 36 0.61 -6.40 -16.45
C GLY A 36 1.34 -7.65 -16.95
N ILE A 37 2.67 -7.67 -16.83
CA ILE A 37 3.47 -8.85 -17.19
C ILE A 37 3.10 -10.07 -16.35
N GLY A 38 3.29 -11.27 -16.91
CA GLY A 38 3.06 -12.54 -16.21
C GLY A 38 1.59 -12.90 -15.98
N THR A 39 0.65 -12.10 -16.48
CA THR A 39 -0.79 -12.38 -16.35
C THR A 39 -1.35 -13.01 -17.61
N LYS A 40 -2.55 -13.55 -17.53
CA LYS A 40 -3.26 -14.19 -18.65
C LYS A 40 -3.25 -13.27 -19.88
N ASP A 41 -3.00 -13.87 -21.05
CA ASP A 41 -2.90 -13.21 -22.36
C ASP A 41 -1.73 -12.21 -22.51
N SER A 42 -0.89 -12.05 -21.49
CA SER A 42 0.31 -11.20 -21.50
C SER A 42 1.60 -12.02 -21.43
N ASP A 43 2.69 -11.45 -21.93
CA ASP A 43 4.03 -12.04 -21.81
C ASP A 43 4.71 -11.69 -20.48
N GLY A 44 5.95 -12.18 -20.29
CA GLY A 44 6.74 -11.96 -19.08
C GLY A 44 6.37 -12.89 -17.92
N PHE A 45 6.89 -12.54 -16.74
CA PHE A 45 6.72 -13.23 -15.46
C PHE A 45 6.36 -12.22 -14.37
N ARG A 46 5.68 -12.66 -13.31
CA ARG A 46 5.50 -11.82 -12.12
C ARG A 46 6.82 -11.68 -11.38
N THR A 47 7.03 -10.49 -10.83
CA THR A 47 8.28 -10.14 -10.13
C THR A 47 8.02 -9.60 -8.73
N THR A 48 6.77 -9.23 -8.44
CA THR A 48 6.31 -8.60 -7.20
C THR A 48 7.02 -7.29 -6.95
N GLY A 49 6.50 -6.21 -7.54
CA GLY A 49 6.83 -4.85 -7.14
C GLY A 49 8.10 -4.24 -7.71
N ASP A 50 8.81 -4.96 -8.56
CA ASP A 50 10.09 -4.52 -9.09
C ASP A 50 9.94 -3.50 -10.25
N PRO A 51 11.06 -3.01 -10.81
CA PRO A 51 11.01 -2.05 -11.92
C PRO A 51 10.33 -2.57 -13.20
N GLU A 52 10.27 -3.88 -13.43
CA GLU A 52 9.68 -4.47 -14.64
C GLU A 52 8.15 -4.39 -14.58
N GLU A 53 7.55 -4.66 -13.42
CA GLU A 53 6.11 -4.43 -13.20
C GLU A 53 5.75 -2.95 -13.35
N THR A 54 6.58 -2.05 -12.81
CA THR A 54 6.41 -0.59 -12.98
C THR A 54 6.47 -0.20 -14.46
N THR A 55 7.44 -0.74 -15.19
CA THR A 55 7.61 -0.48 -16.63
C THR A 55 6.42 -0.99 -17.44
N SER A 56 5.91 -2.18 -17.10
CA SER A 56 4.69 -2.74 -17.70
C SER A 56 3.50 -1.81 -17.51
N THR A 57 3.31 -1.28 -16.30
CA THR A 57 2.23 -0.35 -15.97
C THR A 57 2.35 0.95 -16.76
N VAL A 58 3.54 1.56 -16.77
CA VAL A 58 3.83 2.82 -17.47
C VAL A 58 3.68 2.70 -18.99
N SER A 59 3.91 1.51 -19.55
CA SER A 59 3.76 1.27 -21.00
C SER A 59 2.34 1.52 -21.49
N ILE A 60 1.33 1.29 -20.65
CA ILE A 60 -0.08 1.58 -20.97
C ILE A 60 -0.30 3.08 -21.07
N ILE A 61 0.24 3.86 -20.12
CA ILE A 61 0.15 5.32 -20.13
C ILE A 61 0.83 5.85 -21.40
N LYS A 62 2.01 5.34 -21.74
CA LYS A 62 2.72 5.69 -22.97
C LYS A 62 1.92 5.34 -24.24
N TRP A 63 1.18 4.24 -24.26
CA TRP A 63 0.26 3.97 -25.38
C TRP A 63 -0.89 5.00 -25.43
N LEU A 64 -1.47 5.34 -24.29
CA LEU A 64 -2.55 6.32 -24.18
C LEU A 64 -2.14 7.75 -24.55
N THR A 65 -0.85 8.08 -24.44
CA THR A 65 -0.27 9.36 -24.88
C THR A 65 0.25 9.32 -26.33
N GLY A 66 0.37 8.11 -26.91
CA GLY A 66 0.83 7.86 -28.27
C GLY A 66 2.35 7.71 -28.40
N GLU A 67 3.06 7.49 -27.30
CA GLU A 67 4.51 7.24 -27.26
C GLU A 67 4.89 5.79 -27.56
N LEU A 68 4.01 4.83 -27.25
CA LEU A 68 4.20 3.41 -27.55
C LEU A 68 3.08 2.84 -28.43
N PRO A 69 3.38 1.88 -29.31
CA PRO A 69 2.36 1.17 -30.08
C PRO A 69 1.61 0.16 -29.20
N ALA A 70 0.36 -0.13 -29.57
CA ALA A 70 -0.35 -1.35 -29.18
C ALA A 70 -0.89 -2.04 -30.43
N PHE A 71 -1.25 -3.31 -30.30
CA PHE A 71 -1.66 -4.15 -31.42
C PHE A 71 -3.03 -4.79 -31.17
N THR A 72 -3.77 -5.10 -32.23
CA THR A 72 -5.10 -5.72 -32.11
C THR A 72 -5.05 -7.16 -31.61
N ASN A 73 -3.94 -7.85 -31.87
CA ASN A 73 -3.66 -9.20 -31.42
C ASN A 73 -2.13 -9.43 -31.33
N ARG A 74 -1.73 -10.65 -30.96
CA ARG A 74 -0.32 -11.01 -30.69
C ARG A 74 0.49 -11.41 -31.93
N THR A 75 -0.10 -11.49 -33.12
CA THR A 75 0.54 -12.09 -34.32
C THR A 75 0.61 -11.14 -35.51
N ASP A 76 -0.47 -10.42 -35.79
CA ASP A 76 -0.65 -9.78 -37.10
C ASP A 76 0.08 -8.45 -37.22
N ASN A 77 0.55 -7.90 -36.09
CA ASN A 77 1.26 -6.63 -35.99
C ASN A 77 0.47 -5.45 -36.60
N ILE A 78 -0.86 -5.49 -36.48
CA ILE A 78 -1.75 -4.38 -36.83
C ILE A 78 -1.85 -3.44 -35.64
N GLU A 79 -1.38 -2.21 -35.81
CA GLU A 79 -1.33 -1.21 -34.75
C GLU A 79 -2.73 -0.64 -34.47
N ILE A 80 -3.06 -0.49 -33.19
CA ILE A 80 -4.23 0.25 -32.70
C ILE A 80 -3.76 1.38 -31.80
N LYS A 81 -4.04 2.62 -32.22
CA LYS A 81 -3.75 3.82 -31.42
C LYS A 81 -4.91 4.09 -30.46
N ALA A 82 -4.61 4.68 -29.30
CA ALA A 82 -5.61 5.21 -28.38
C ALA A 82 -6.24 6.52 -28.91
N TRP A 83 -6.86 6.48 -30.10
CA TRP A 83 -7.38 7.65 -30.81
C TRP A 83 -8.50 8.40 -30.06
N TRP A 84 -9.12 7.74 -29.07
CA TRP A 84 -10.17 8.26 -28.21
C TRP A 84 -9.62 8.93 -26.93
N SER A 85 -8.33 8.80 -26.63
CA SER A 85 -7.69 9.36 -25.44
C SER A 85 -7.41 10.86 -25.61
N ASN A 86 -7.73 11.64 -24.58
CA ASN A 86 -7.30 13.05 -24.49
C ASN A 86 -5.89 13.21 -23.91
N LYS A 87 -5.17 12.09 -23.68
CA LYS A 87 -3.81 12.00 -23.15
C LYS A 87 -3.64 12.48 -21.70
N LYS A 88 -4.74 12.63 -20.95
CA LYS A 88 -4.72 12.88 -19.51
C LYS A 88 -5.23 11.63 -18.80
N ILE A 89 -4.36 11.00 -18.02
CA ILE A 89 -4.61 9.71 -17.39
C ILE A 89 -4.66 9.91 -15.87
N ALA A 90 -5.62 9.26 -15.23
CA ALA A 90 -5.56 8.96 -13.80
C ALA A 90 -5.46 7.46 -13.58
N MET A 91 -4.80 7.05 -12.50
CA MET A 91 -4.82 5.67 -12.02
C MET A 91 -5.62 5.57 -10.74
N THR A 92 -6.41 4.50 -10.61
CA THR A 92 -7.28 4.25 -9.45
C THR A 92 -7.13 2.81 -8.98
N GLY A 93 -7.46 2.57 -7.71
CA GLY A 93 -7.60 1.24 -7.14
C GLY A 93 -6.90 1.07 -5.81
N ARG A 94 -7.22 -0.06 -5.15
CA ARG A 94 -6.74 -0.40 -3.82
C ARG A 94 -5.62 -1.44 -3.84
N SER A 95 -4.77 -1.44 -2.82
CA SER A 95 -3.80 -2.51 -2.58
C SER A 95 -2.74 -2.55 -3.68
N TYR A 96 -2.54 -3.69 -4.35
CA TYR A 96 -1.65 -3.81 -5.50
C TYR A 96 -1.93 -2.75 -6.58
N LEU A 97 -3.20 -2.43 -6.85
CA LEU A 97 -3.55 -1.41 -7.86
C LEU A 97 -3.10 -0.01 -7.44
N GLY A 98 -3.32 0.37 -6.18
CA GLY A 98 -2.83 1.63 -5.61
C GLY A 98 -1.30 1.67 -5.52
N THR A 99 -0.68 0.51 -5.28
CA THR A 99 0.78 0.33 -5.26
C THR A 99 1.39 0.60 -6.63
N LEU A 100 0.82 0.02 -7.70
CA LEU A 100 1.26 0.27 -9.07
C LEU A 100 0.96 1.71 -9.52
N ALA A 101 -0.10 2.33 -9.01
CA ALA A 101 -0.36 3.75 -9.23
C ALA A 101 0.75 4.62 -8.61
N THR A 102 1.14 4.33 -7.36
CA THR A 102 2.29 4.97 -6.70
C THR A 102 3.58 4.74 -7.48
N ALA A 103 3.86 3.50 -7.89
CA ALA A 103 5.05 3.16 -8.68
C ALA A 103 5.10 3.94 -10.00
N ALA A 104 3.99 3.98 -10.76
CA ALA A 104 3.90 4.72 -12.00
C ALA A 104 4.12 6.23 -11.80
N ALA A 105 3.56 6.81 -10.72
CA ALA A 105 3.78 8.21 -10.38
C ALA A 105 5.28 8.53 -10.17
N THR A 106 6.03 7.62 -9.54
CA THR A 106 7.48 7.80 -9.30
C THR A 106 8.34 7.82 -10.57
N THR A 107 7.75 7.52 -11.73
CA THR A 107 8.47 7.61 -13.01
C THR A 107 8.38 8.98 -13.66
N GLY A 108 7.45 9.85 -13.20
CA GLY A 108 7.17 11.13 -13.86
C GLY A 108 6.66 10.98 -15.30
N VAL A 109 6.05 9.83 -15.64
CA VAL A 109 5.58 9.55 -17.00
C VAL A 109 4.64 10.65 -17.50
N TYR A 110 4.87 11.09 -18.74
CA TYR A 110 4.02 12.06 -19.39
C TYR A 110 2.56 11.56 -19.48
N GLY A 111 1.61 12.48 -19.33
CA GLY A 111 0.18 12.19 -19.42
C GLY A 111 -0.47 11.69 -18.12
N LEU A 112 0.28 11.12 -17.18
CA LEU A 112 -0.25 10.84 -15.84
C LEU A 112 -0.46 12.15 -15.08
N LYS A 113 -1.73 12.50 -14.85
CA LYS A 113 -2.11 13.77 -14.19
C LYS A 113 -2.34 13.61 -12.71
N THR A 114 -2.95 12.50 -12.33
CA THR A 114 -3.17 12.19 -10.91
C THR A 114 -3.20 10.70 -10.63
N VAL A 115 -2.95 10.32 -9.39
CA VAL A 115 -3.20 8.96 -8.89
C VAL A 115 -4.13 9.00 -7.68
N ILE A 116 -5.13 8.13 -7.67
CA ILE A 116 -5.95 7.83 -6.50
C ILE A 116 -5.40 6.56 -5.87
N SER A 117 -4.47 6.74 -4.95
CA SER A 117 -3.69 5.68 -4.31
C SER A 117 -4.40 5.20 -3.04
N GLU A 118 -5.18 4.11 -3.15
CA GLU A 118 -5.96 3.56 -2.04
C GLU A 118 -5.24 2.36 -1.39
N ALA A 119 -5.10 2.34 -0.06
CA ALA A 119 -4.45 1.27 0.72
C ALA A 119 -3.17 0.72 0.07
N ALA A 120 -2.26 1.62 -0.34
CA ALA A 120 -1.16 1.30 -1.23
C ALA A 120 0.17 1.07 -0.48
N ILE A 121 1.01 0.20 -1.04
CA ILE A 121 2.38 -0.02 -0.61
C ILE A 121 3.27 1.05 -1.27
N SER A 122 4.19 1.64 -0.51
CA SER A 122 5.20 2.58 -1.04
C SER A 122 6.62 2.02 -1.03
N SER A 123 6.84 0.92 -0.31
CA SER A 123 8.03 0.09 -0.36
C SER A 123 7.66 -1.34 -0.01
N TRP A 124 8.04 -2.31 -0.84
CA TRP A 124 7.66 -3.71 -0.62
C TRP A 124 8.33 -4.34 0.60
N TYR A 125 9.49 -3.82 1.01
CA TYR A 125 10.07 -4.18 2.31
C TYR A 125 9.12 -3.81 3.45
N ASP A 126 8.47 -2.65 3.38
CA ASP A 126 7.53 -2.19 4.39
C ASP A 126 6.18 -2.96 4.38
N TYR A 127 5.98 -3.88 3.45
CA TYR A 127 4.83 -4.78 3.48
C TYR A 127 5.17 -6.07 4.24
N TYR A 128 6.30 -6.71 3.89
CA TYR A 128 6.69 -8.03 4.40
C TYR A 128 7.78 -8.04 5.50
N ARG A 129 8.38 -6.90 5.82
CA ARG A 129 9.51 -6.78 6.75
C ARG A 129 9.40 -5.57 7.66
N ASP A 130 10.00 -5.61 8.85
CA ASP A 130 10.16 -4.41 9.68
C ASP A 130 11.44 -4.49 10.52
N GLY A 131 12.25 -3.43 10.53
CA GLY A 131 13.45 -3.37 11.39
C GLY A 131 14.45 -4.53 11.23
N GLY A 132 14.52 -5.19 10.07
CA GLY A 132 15.33 -6.40 9.87
C GLY A 132 14.62 -7.73 10.14
N LEU A 133 13.31 -7.71 10.41
CA LEU A 133 12.52 -8.91 10.75
C LEU A 133 11.53 -9.26 9.65
N VAL A 134 11.14 -10.54 9.60
CA VAL A 134 10.02 -11.02 8.78
C VAL A 134 8.71 -10.74 9.51
N ILE A 135 7.92 -9.78 9.00
CA ILE A 135 6.67 -9.34 9.63
C ILE A 135 5.54 -9.44 8.61
N ALA A 136 4.64 -10.39 8.84
CA ALA A 136 3.53 -10.66 7.94
C ALA A 136 2.54 -9.47 7.87
N PRO A 137 1.81 -9.33 6.76
CA PRO A 137 0.55 -8.60 6.73
C PRO A 137 -0.52 -9.33 7.56
N ASP A 138 -1.43 -8.57 8.20
CA ASP A 138 -2.53 -9.17 8.96
C ASP A 138 -3.40 -10.07 8.08
N GLY A 139 -3.72 -11.27 8.60
CA GLY A 139 -4.44 -12.32 7.87
C GLY A 139 -3.56 -13.18 6.95
N PHE A 140 -2.29 -12.84 6.73
CA PHE A 140 -1.39 -13.52 5.77
C PHE A 140 -0.07 -14.03 6.39
N PRO A 141 -0.09 -14.77 7.52
CA PRO A 141 1.13 -15.31 8.11
C PRO A 141 1.81 -16.29 7.14
N GLY A 142 3.09 -16.03 6.86
CA GLY A 142 3.89 -16.86 5.95
C GLY A 142 3.92 -16.38 4.51
N GLU A 143 3.09 -15.41 4.11
CA GLU A 143 3.18 -14.78 2.79
C GLU A 143 4.50 -14.03 2.61
N ASP A 144 4.97 -13.97 1.37
CA ASP A 144 6.11 -13.16 0.92
C ASP A 144 6.00 -12.85 -0.58
N ALA A 145 7.06 -12.22 -1.13
CA ALA A 145 7.11 -11.81 -2.52
C ALA A 145 6.93 -12.96 -3.51
N ASP A 146 7.43 -14.17 -3.21
CA ASP A 146 7.27 -15.36 -4.04
C ASP A 146 5.82 -15.86 -4.08
N VAL A 147 5.15 -15.90 -2.92
CA VAL A 147 3.74 -16.30 -2.80
C VAL A 147 2.85 -15.37 -3.62
N LEU A 148 3.06 -14.05 -3.51
CA LEU A 148 2.30 -13.08 -4.29
C LEU A 148 2.62 -13.15 -5.78
N ALA A 149 3.86 -13.46 -6.15
CA ALA A 149 4.25 -13.67 -7.54
C ALA A 149 3.49 -14.87 -8.13
N GLU A 150 3.41 -16.00 -7.41
CA GLU A 150 2.61 -17.17 -7.78
C GLU A 150 1.11 -16.87 -7.87
N GLU A 151 0.55 -16.17 -6.87
CA GLU A 151 -0.88 -15.84 -6.82
C GLU A 151 -1.30 -14.97 -8.01
N THR A 152 -0.43 -14.04 -8.43
CA THR A 152 -0.72 -13.13 -9.54
C THR A 152 -0.25 -13.65 -10.91
N PHE A 153 0.35 -14.84 -10.98
CA PHE A 153 0.86 -15.42 -12.23
C PHE A 153 -0.22 -16.12 -13.05
N SER A 154 -1.25 -15.37 -13.46
CA SER A 154 -2.40 -15.90 -14.19
C SER A 154 -2.09 -16.34 -15.63
N ARG A 155 -0.89 -16.04 -16.17
CA ARG A 155 -0.41 -16.62 -17.43
C ARG A 155 -0.41 -18.16 -17.38
N ARG A 156 -0.20 -18.74 -16.20
CA ARG A 156 -0.27 -20.20 -15.96
C ARG A 156 -1.63 -20.82 -16.33
N LEU A 157 -2.70 -20.03 -16.36
CA LEU A 157 -4.05 -20.48 -16.68
C LEU A 157 -4.23 -20.78 -18.18
N GLN A 158 -3.18 -20.60 -19.00
CA GLN A 158 -3.13 -20.98 -20.40
C GLN A 158 -2.18 -22.18 -20.56
N PRO A 159 -2.67 -23.43 -20.49
CA PRO A 159 -1.81 -24.61 -20.36
C PRO A 159 -0.78 -24.78 -21.49
N GLY A 160 -1.16 -24.43 -22.73
CA GLY A 160 -0.27 -24.49 -23.88
C GLY A 160 0.88 -23.50 -23.81
N ASP A 161 0.61 -22.26 -23.38
CA ASP A 161 1.65 -21.26 -23.15
C ASP A 161 2.50 -21.62 -21.92
N PHE A 162 1.85 -21.98 -20.81
CA PHE A 162 2.54 -22.34 -19.56
C PHE A 162 3.49 -23.52 -19.74
N HIS A 163 3.12 -24.53 -20.54
CA HIS A 163 3.98 -25.67 -20.84
C HIS A 163 5.34 -25.24 -21.40
N ASN A 164 5.38 -24.18 -22.21
CA ASN A 164 6.60 -23.69 -22.86
C ASN A 164 7.47 -22.80 -21.96
N ILE A 165 6.89 -22.26 -20.88
CA ILE A 165 7.55 -21.27 -20.01
C ILE A 165 7.69 -21.73 -18.55
N LYS A 166 7.21 -22.92 -18.21
CA LYS A 166 7.21 -23.48 -16.84
C LYS A 166 8.60 -23.48 -16.21
N ASP A 167 9.63 -23.90 -16.93
CA ASP A 167 10.98 -23.99 -16.37
C ASP A 167 11.55 -22.60 -16.06
N LYS A 168 11.33 -21.63 -16.96
CA LYS A 168 11.71 -20.22 -16.73
C LYS A 168 10.93 -19.59 -15.58
N TRP A 169 9.66 -19.96 -15.42
CA TRP A 169 8.87 -19.53 -14.27
C TRP A 169 9.42 -20.07 -12.95
N ASN A 170 9.78 -21.37 -12.90
CA ASN A 170 10.39 -21.97 -11.72
C ASN A 170 11.73 -21.30 -11.37
N GLU A 171 12.55 -20.95 -12.37
CA GLU A 171 13.77 -20.18 -12.17
C GLU A 171 13.48 -18.79 -11.59
N GLN A 172 12.43 -18.12 -12.07
CA GLN A 172 12.02 -16.82 -11.56
C GLN A 172 11.60 -16.89 -10.10
N ILE A 173 10.74 -17.84 -9.73
CA ILE A 173 10.31 -18.02 -8.34
C ILE A 173 11.48 -18.37 -7.43
N THR A 174 12.40 -19.23 -7.88
CA THR A 174 13.60 -19.56 -7.11
C THR A 174 14.48 -18.33 -6.86
N LYS A 175 14.57 -17.40 -7.83
CA LYS A 175 15.29 -16.13 -7.66
C LYS A 175 14.59 -15.22 -6.64
N ILE A 176 13.26 -15.14 -6.67
CA ILE A 176 12.49 -14.34 -5.72
C ILE A 176 12.67 -14.89 -4.30
N GLN A 177 12.49 -16.20 -4.10
CA GLN A 177 12.70 -16.90 -2.81
C GLN A 177 14.10 -16.68 -2.23
N LYS A 178 15.13 -16.68 -3.09
CA LYS A 178 16.48 -16.37 -2.67
C LYS A 178 16.67 -14.89 -2.32
N GLY A 179 16.05 -13.99 -3.09
CA GLY A 179 16.20 -12.55 -2.94
C GLY A 179 15.46 -11.97 -1.73
N GLU A 180 14.27 -12.48 -1.42
CA GLU A 180 13.46 -12.01 -0.28
C GLU A 180 14.13 -12.29 1.08
N ASP A 181 15.02 -13.29 1.14
CA ASP A 181 15.88 -13.62 2.29
C ASP A 181 15.12 -13.67 3.62
N ARG A 182 14.19 -14.62 3.72
CA ARG A 182 13.42 -14.87 4.96
C ARG A 182 14.28 -15.36 6.13
N ILE A 183 15.50 -15.85 5.86
CA ILE A 183 16.41 -16.33 6.91
C ILE A 183 16.90 -15.16 7.73
N THR A 184 17.30 -14.05 7.10
CA THR A 184 17.82 -12.89 7.81
C THR A 184 16.76 -11.81 8.06
N GLY A 185 15.78 -11.64 7.17
CA GLY A 185 14.83 -10.53 7.21
C GLY A 185 15.45 -9.16 6.88
N ALA A 186 16.74 -9.11 6.56
CA ALA A 186 17.49 -7.88 6.37
C ALA A 186 17.09 -7.16 5.07
N TYR A 187 17.25 -5.83 5.07
CA TYR A 187 17.19 -5.06 3.84
C TYR A 187 18.36 -5.41 2.93
N ASN A 188 18.10 -5.62 1.64
CA ASN A 188 19.10 -6.05 0.67
C ASN A 188 18.78 -5.47 -0.73
N THR A 189 19.58 -5.80 -1.74
CA THR A 189 19.40 -5.29 -3.11
C THR A 189 18.06 -5.69 -3.74
N PHE A 190 17.52 -6.87 -3.40
CA PHE A 190 16.21 -7.31 -3.89
C PHE A 190 15.10 -6.39 -3.37
N TRP A 191 15.14 -6.05 -2.08
CA TRP A 191 14.19 -5.11 -1.47
C TRP A 191 14.41 -3.67 -1.90
N ASP A 192 15.66 -3.26 -2.11
CA ASP A 192 16.00 -1.92 -2.61
C ASP A 192 15.45 -1.66 -4.02
N ALA A 193 15.45 -2.65 -4.90
CA ALA A 193 14.84 -2.53 -6.23
C ALA A 193 13.32 -2.28 -6.18
N ARG A 194 12.67 -2.60 -5.06
CA ARG A 194 11.21 -2.51 -4.83
C ARG A 194 10.85 -1.38 -3.85
N ASN A 195 11.73 -0.40 -3.71
CA ASN A 195 11.53 0.76 -2.85
C ASN A 195 11.30 2.02 -3.68
N TYR A 196 10.05 2.48 -3.75
CA TYR A 196 9.66 3.65 -4.55
C TYR A 196 10.08 4.98 -3.91
N HIS A 197 10.48 4.98 -2.63
CA HIS A 197 10.86 6.20 -1.91
C HIS A 197 12.02 6.92 -2.59
N LYS A 198 12.95 6.17 -3.18
CA LYS A 198 14.11 6.70 -3.91
C LYS A 198 13.73 7.56 -5.12
N ASN A 199 12.51 7.39 -5.62
CA ASN A 199 12.02 8.02 -6.83
C ASN A 199 10.86 8.98 -6.55
N PHE A 200 10.56 9.27 -5.27
CA PHE A 200 9.51 10.21 -4.90
C PHE A 200 9.73 11.60 -5.48
N SER A 201 10.96 12.08 -5.58
CA SER A 201 11.27 13.40 -6.18
C SER A 201 10.86 13.52 -7.66
N ASN A 202 10.61 12.40 -8.34
CA ASN A 202 10.20 12.39 -9.74
C ASN A 202 8.67 12.48 -9.91
N ILE A 203 7.90 12.41 -8.82
CA ILE A 203 6.44 12.50 -8.88
C ILE A 203 6.05 13.92 -9.28
N THR A 204 5.49 14.05 -10.48
CA THR A 204 4.94 15.29 -11.05
C THR A 204 3.42 15.28 -11.17
N ALA A 205 2.79 14.13 -11.00
CA ALA A 205 1.33 13.98 -10.95
C ALA A 205 0.80 14.36 -9.57
N ASP A 206 -0.38 14.94 -9.50
CA ASP A 206 -1.02 15.22 -8.21
C ASP A 206 -1.50 13.90 -7.55
N VAL A 207 -1.44 13.81 -6.23
CA VAL A 207 -1.61 12.53 -5.52
C VAL A 207 -2.76 12.62 -4.53
N PHE A 208 -3.79 11.79 -4.74
CA PHE A 208 -4.89 11.62 -3.81
C PHE A 208 -4.74 10.29 -3.08
N MET A 209 -4.48 10.33 -1.79
CA MET A 209 -4.25 9.15 -0.95
C MET A 209 -5.52 8.77 -0.19
N VAL A 210 -5.79 7.47 -0.06
CA VAL A 210 -6.87 6.97 0.79
C VAL A 210 -6.34 5.78 1.58
N HIS A 211 -6.46 5.78 2.90
CA HIS A 211 -5.92 4.69 3.70
C HIS A 211 -6.69 4.45 4.99
N GLY A 212 -6.75 3.19 5.41
CA GLY A 212 -7.31 2.81 6.69
C GLY A 212 -6.30 2.98 7.82
N LEU A 213 -6.68 3.71 8.87
CA LEU A 213 -5.88 3.83 10.09
C LEU A 213 -5.73 2.47 10.81
N ASN A 214 -6.67 1.55 10.60
CA ASN A 214 -6.66 0.20 11.15
C ASN A 214 -6.31 -0.86 10.08
N ASP A 215 -5.72 -0.46 8.95
CA ASP A 215 -5.24 -1.40 7.93
C ASP A 215 -3.91 -2.03 8.35
N TRP A 216 -3.99 -3.20 8.98
CA TRP A 216 -2.81 -4.00 9.36
C TRP A 216 -2.34 -4.97 8.26
N ASN A 217 -3.03 -5.00 7.12
CA ASN A 217 -2.54 -5.66 5.91
C ASN A 217 -1.49 -4.75 5.25
N VAL A 218 -1.94 -3.66 4.62
CA VAL A 218 -1.05 -2.61 4.11
C VAL A 218 -0.88 -1.55 5.18
N LYS A 219 0.16 -1.73 6.01
CA LYS A 219 0.39 -0.94 7.23
C LYS A 219 0.45 0.58 6.95
N PRO A 220 -0.12 1.47 7.80
CA PRO A 220 -0.25 2.91 7.53
C PRO A 220 1.07 3.66 7.31
N ARG A 221 2.20 3.09 7.73
CA ARG A 221 3.54 3.62 7.42
C ARG A 221 3.76 3.84 5.92
N ASN A 222 3.11 3.05 5.06
CA ASN A 222 3.26 3.17 3.61
C ASN A 222 2.73 4.51 3.09
N VAL A 223 1.49 4.86 3.45
CA VAL A 223 0.87 6.13 3.07
C VAL A 223 1.54 7.31 3.79
N GLU A 224 1.94 7.14 5.06
CA GLU A 224 2.64 8.19 5.82
C GLU A 224 3.96 8.59 5.15
N ARG A 225 4.73 7.62 4.67
CA ARG A 225 5.99 7.87 3.96
C ARG A 225 5.76 8.55 2.61
N LEU A 226 4.71 8.19 1.87
CA LEU A 226 4.35 8.87 0.62
C LEU A 226 3.92 10.32 0.89
N TRP A 227 2.97 10.52 1.82
CA TRP A 227 2.46 11.83 2.22
C TRP A 227 3.56 12.81 2.63
N ASN A 228 4.53 12.35 3.43
CA ASN A 228 5.64 13.17 3.86
C ASN A 228 6.74 13.29 2.79
N GLY A 229 6.94 12.25 1.97
CA GLY A 229 8.01 12.17 0.99
C GLY A 229 7.86 13.08 -0.22
N ILE A 230 6.63 13.50 -0.56
CA ILE A 230 6.36 14.30 -1.77
C ILE A 230 5.98 15.76 -1.48
N LYS A 231 5.98 16.19 -0.21
CA LYS A 231 5.61 17.56 0.21
C LYS A 231 6.38 18.67 -0.51
N HIS A 232 7.58 18.37 -0.99
CA HIS A 232 8.49 19.33 -1.62
C HIS A 232 8.48 19.28 -3.15
N ASN A 233 7.65 18.44 -3.76
CA ASN A 233 7.62 18.25 -5.21
C ASN A 233 6.87 19.35 -5.97
N GLY A 234 6.14 20.22 -5.27
CA GLY A 234 5.27 21.23 -5.90
C GLY A 234 3.98 20.65 -6.50
N VAL A 235 3.70 19.38 -6.27
CA VAL A 235 2.42 18.73 -6.62
C VAL A 235 1.37 19.01 -5.56
N THR A 236 0.10 18.96 -5.94
CA THR A 236 -1.01 18.96 -4.98
C THR A 236 -1.18 17.55 -4.43
N GLN A 237 -1.23 17.44 -3.10
CA GLN A 237 -1.53 16.17 -2.44
C GLN A 237 -2.74 16.31 -1.51
N LYS A 238 -3.60 15.30 -1.53
CA LYS A 238 -4.78 15.18 -0.67
C LYS A 238 -4.76 13.81 0.00
N ILE A 239 -5.28 13.68 1.22
CA ILE A 239 -5.37 12.40 1.92
C ILE A 239 -6.68 12.24 2.68
N ILE A 240 -7.29 11.06 2.57
CA ILE A 240 -8.43 10.63 3.38
C ILE A 240 -8.01 9.44 4.23
N LEU A 241 -8.10 9.57 5.55
CA LEU A 241 -7.80 8.52 6.52
C LEU A 241 -9.10 8.04 7.17
N HIS A 242 -9.44 6.76 6.99
CA HIS A 242 -10.67 6.16 7.51
C HIS A 242 -10.40 5.16 8.64
N GLN A 243 -11.41 4.84 9.45
CA GLN A 243 -11.30 3.88 10.56
C GLN A 243 -11.39 2.41 10.11
N GLY A 244 -11.71 2.14 8.85
CA GLY A 244 -11.69 0.78 8.31
C GLY A 244 -10.30 0.13 8.26
N GLN A 245 -10.30 -1.20 8.05
CA GLN A 245 -9.11 -2.00 7.72
C GLN A 245 -8.81 -1.89 6.21
N HIS A 246 -8.53 -3.02 5.53
CA HIS A 246 -8.18 -3.08 4.12
C HIS A 246 -9.42 -3.03 3.18
N ILE A 247 -10.14 -1.90 3.17
CA ILE A 247 -11.45 -1.74 2.49
C ILE A 247 -11.48 -0.56 1.50
N TYR A 248 -12.50 -0.53 0.62
CA TYR A 248 -12.88 0.67 -0.13
C TYR A 248 -13.87 1.51 0.70
N ILE A 249 -13.88 2.84 0.49
CA ILE A 249 -14.81 3.76 1.17
C ILE A 249 -15.82 4.43 0.25
N ASN A 250 -15.82 4.08 -1.04
CA ASN A 250 -16.62 4.76 -2.06
C ASN A 250 -18.15 4.56 -1.94
N ALA A 251 -18.57 3.67 -1.05
CA ALA A 251 -19.97 3.42 -0.69
C ALA A 251 -20.30 3.81 0.76
N PHE A 252 -19.41 4.53 1.44
CA PHE A 252 -19.69 5.00 2.80
C PHE A 252 -20.78 6.06 2.76
N ARG A 253 -21.73 5.98 3.71
CA ARG A 253 -22.77 7.00 3.89
C ARG A 253 -22.23 8.30 4.49
N SER A 254 -21.20 8.21 5.32
CA SER A 254 -20.71 9.32 6.15
C SER A 254 -19.76 10.28 5.42
N ILE A 255 -19.42 10.00 4.16
CA ILE A 255 -18.54 10.85 3.35
C ILE A 255 -18.94 10.76 1.88
N ASP A 256 -19.02 11.91 1.21
CA ASP A 256 -19.38 12.02 -0.20
C ASP A 256 -18.18 11.70 -1.11
N TYR A 257 -17.54 10.54 -0.90
CA TYR A 257 -16.27 10.19 -1.54
C TYR A 257 -16.34 10.25 -3.07
N ASN A 258 -17.38 9.69 -3.68
CA ASN A 258 -17.50 9.69 -5.14
C ASN A 258 -17.58 11.10 -5.71
N ASP A 259 -18.26 12.03 -5.02
CA ASP A 259 -18.40 13.41 -5.46
C ASP A 259 -17.10 14.20 -5.27
N ILE A 260 -16.36 13.94 -4.19
CA ILE A 260 -15.00 14.47 -3.97
C ILE A 260 -14.08 14.04 -5.12
N ILE A 261 -14.03 12.74 -5.43
CA ILE A 261 -13.19 12.23 -6.52
C ILE A 261 -13.70 12.71 -7.88
N ASN A 262 -15.00 12.92 -8.06
CA ASN A 262 -15.55 13.46 -9.30
C ASN A 262 -15.10 14.91 -9.54
N LEU A 263 -15.20 15.75 -8.51
CA LEU A 263 -14.68 17.12 -8.55
C LEU A 263 -13.19 17.11 -8.90
N TRP A 264 -12.41 16.24 -8.25
CA TRP A 264 -10.98 16.08 -8.48
C TRP A 264 -10.63 15.63 -9.91
N LEU A 265 -11.19 14.51 -10.39
CA LEU A 265 -10.86 13.99 -11.73
C LEU A 265 -11.39 14.88 -12.86
N THR A 266 -12.49 15.60 -12.65
CA THR A 266 -12.96 16.62 -13.58
C THR A 266 -11.92 17.74 -13.73
N HIS A 267 -11.32 18.19 -12.62
CA HIS A 267 -10.24 19.16 -12.65
C HIS A 267 -9.01 18.62 -13.41
N GLU A 268 -8.48 17.48 -12.96
CA GLU A 268 -7.22 16.92 -13.43
C GLU A 268 -7.27 16.46 -14.90
N LEU A 269 -8.36 15.77 -15.29
CA LEU A 269 -8.44 15.10 -16.58
C LEU A 269 -9.18 15.91 -17.64
N LEU A 270 -10.08 16.82 -17.25
CA LEU A 270 -10.81 17.66 -18.20
C LEU A 270 -10.27 19.10 -18.25
N GLY A 271 -9.48 19.52 -17.26
CA GLY A 271 -8.91 20.88 -17.20
C GLY A 271 -9.96 21.94 -16.90
N ILE A 272 -11.05 21.57 -16.23
CA ILE A 272 -12.07 22.50 -15.78
C ILE A 272 -11.62 23.15 -14.47
N ASP A 273 -11.67 24.47 -14.42
CA ASP A 273 -11.48 25.21 -13.18
C ASP A 273 -12.77 25.16 -12.35
N ASN A 274 -12.86 24.14 -11.50
CA ASN A 274 -13.95 23.91 -10.56
C ASN A 274 -13.49 24.07 -9.11
N GLN A 275 -12.32 24.70 -8.89
CA GLN A 275 -11.75 24.96 -7.56
C GLN A 275 -11.51 23.69 -6.71
N ALA A 276 -11.32 22.52 -7.35
CA ALA A 276 -11.15 21.25 -6.64
C ALA A 276 -10.02 21.29 -5.61
N LYS A 277 -8.91 21.96 -5.93
CA LYS A 277 -7.72 22.03 -5.07
C LYS A 277 -7.95 22.86 -3.81
N GLU A 278 -8.84 23.85 -3.88
CA GLU A 278 -9.21 24.75 -2.79
C GLU A 278 -10.36 24.18 -1.95
N ILE A 279 -11.38 23.62 -2.60
CA ILE A 279 -12.58 23.09 -1.94
C ILE A 279 -12.26 21.83 -1.13
N ILE A 280 -11.46 20.91 -1.70
CA ILE A 280 -11.14 19.64 -1.04
C ILE A 280 -10.07 19.89 0.02
N PRO A 281 -10.33 19.59 1.32
CA PRO A 281 -9.33 19.71 2.36
C PRO A 281 -8.08 18.86 2.07
N ASN A 282 -6.91 19.34 2.51
CA ASN A 282 -5.65 18.59 2.33
C ASN A 282 -5.68 17.24 3.04
N VAL A 283 -6.25 17.21 4.24
CA VAL A 283 -6.36 16.01 5.08
C VAL A 283 -7.79 15.92 5.59
N ILE A 284 -8.42 14.74 5.42
CA ILE A 284 -9.71 14.40 6.00
C ILE A 284 -9.52 13.11 6.81
N ILE A 285 -9.90 13.11 8.09
CA ILE A 285 -9.70 11.96 8.99
C ILE A 285 -11.03 11.59 9.65
N GLN A 286 -11.42 10.32 9.56
CA GLN A 286 -12.58 9.78 10.25
C GLN A 286 -12.30 9.69 11.75
N ASP A 287 -13.20 10.21 12.58
CA ASP A 287 -13.11 10.15 14.04
C ASP A 287 -13.22 8.70 14.54
N ASN A 288 -12.38 8.31 15.51
CA ASN A 288 -12.38 6.97 16.10
C ASN A 288 -13.33 6.82 17.29
N THR A 289 -13.94 7.91 17.74
CA THR A 289 -14.82 7.96 18.93
C THR A 289 -16.25 8.43 18.60
N LYS A 290 -16.42 9.15 17.49
CA LYS A 290 -17.70 9.72 17.07
C LYS A 290 -18.16 9.12 15.75
N THR A 291 -19.32 8.48 15.79
CA THR A 291 -20.00 7.91 14.63
C THR A 291 -20.15 8.92 13.50
N GLU A 292 -19.83 8.50 12.28
CA GLU A 292 -20.01 9.27 11.03
C GLU A 292 -19.40 10.68 11.03
N THR A 293 -18.39 10.91 11.86
CA THR A 293 -17.74 12.21 11.97
C THR A 293 -16.40 12.19 11.23
N TRP A 294 -16.16 13.23 10.43
CA TRP A 294 -14.92 13.45 9.70
C TRP A 294 -14.38 14.84 10.00
N ASN A 295 -13.11 14.91 10.35
CA ASN A 295 -12.43 16.15 10.69
C ASN A 295 -11.44 16.53 9.57
N SER A 296 -11.32 17.81 9.29
CA SER A 296 -10.40 18.33 8.27
C SER A 296 -9.18 18.98 8.92
N TYR A 297 -8.01 18.74 8.34
CA TYR A 297 -6.74 19.28 8.82
C TYR A 297 -5.92 19.83 7.65
N GLN A 298 -4.96 20.68 7.97
CA GLN A 298 -3.99 21.19 6.97
C GLN A 298 -2.89 20.18 6.67
N ASP A 299 -2.51 19.38 7.66
CA ASP A 299 -1.48 18.36 7.58
C ASP A 299 -1.74 17.24 8.59
N CYS A 300 -1.07 16.11 8.42
CA CYS A 300 -1.02 14.98 9.35
C CYS A 300 0.40 14.39 9.37
N SER A 301 0.74 13.67 10.44
CA SER A 301 2.06 13.13 10.71
C SER A 301 3.18 14.17 10.52
N ASN A 302 2.92 15.40 11.01
CA ASN A 302 3.87 16.49 10.84
C ASN A 302 5.00 16.38 11.86
N ALA A 303 6.26 16.43 11.39
CA ALA A 303 7.43 16.35 12.24
C ALA A 303 7.56 17.51 13.25
N LYS A 304 6.82 18.61 13.05
CA LYS A 304 6.73 19.79 13.93
C LYS A 304 5.63 19.69 14.99
N ASN A 305 4.83 18.62 14.99
CA ASN A 305 3.85 18.39 16.06
C ASN A 305 4.55 18.38 17.43
N ASP A 306 3.83 18.87 18.45
CA ASP A 306 4.30 18.82 19.82
C ASP A 306 4.56 17.38 20.25
N LYS A 307 5.64 17.19 21.02
CA LYS A 307 6.08 15.87 21.49
C LYS A 307 5.86 15.74 22.97
N ILE A 308 5.23 14.64 23.36
CA ILE A 308 5.13 14.22 24.76
C ILE A 308 6.09 13.05 24.94
N ASN A 309 7.04 13.19 25.85
CA ASN A 309 7.94 12.10 26.21
C ASN A 309 7.35 11.36 27.42
N TYR A 310 7.26 10.04 27.31
CA TYR A 310 6.92 9.16 28.41
C TYR A 310 8.14 8.31 28.77
N HIS A 311 8.42 8.24 30.07
CA HIS A 311 9.44 7.40 30.67
C HIS A 311 8.78 6.15 31.25
N LEU A 312 9.42 5.00 31.04
CA LEU A 312 8.98 3.71 31.57
C LEU A 312 9.39 3.61 33.05
N SER A 313 8.43 3.34 33.94
CA SER A 313 8.69 3.13 35.37
C SER A 313 7.74 2.09 35.92
N ASP A 314 8.27 0.94 36.29
CA ASP A 314 7.51 -0.21 36.78
C ASP A 314 6.37 -0.64 35.84
N ASP A 315 5.11 -0.35 36.16
CA ASP A 315 3.94 -0.61 35.32
C ASP A 315 3.31 0.68 34.74
N LYS A 316 4.07 1.78 34.79
CA LYS A 316 3.58 3.13 34.46
C LYS A 316 4.37 3.84 33.37
N LEU A 317 3.65 4.70 32.64
CA LEU A 317 4.19 5.71 31.72
C LEU A 317 4.10 7.09 32.39
N LEU A 318 5.25 7.74 32.60
CA LEU A 318 5.33 9.02 33.32
C LEU A 318 5.97 10.09 32.44
N THR A 319 5.45 11.33 32.48
CA THR A 319 6.06 12.47 31.74
C THR A 319 7.22 13.13 32.47
N LYS A 320 7.35 12.86 33.78
CA LYS A 320 8.51 13.27 34.58
C LYS A 320 9.66 12.29 34.34
N ASP A 321 10.87 12.82 34.35
CA ASP A 321 12.07 12.01 34.33
C ASP A 321 12.17 11.20 35.64
N VAL A 322 12.42 9.90 35.50
CA VAL A 322 12.44 8.93 36.59
C VAL A 322 13.61 7.98 36.37
N ALA A 323 14.31 7.65 37.46
CA ALA A 323 15.35 6.63 37.41
C ALA A 323 14.69 5.28 37.05
N GLY A 324 15.07 4.72 35.90
CA GLY A 324 14.52 3.45 35.44
C GLY A 324 14.92 2.29 36.36
N SER A 325 13.99 1.35 36.56
CA SER A 325 14.27 0.03 37.12
C SER A 325 14.56 -0.95 35.99
N ILE A 326 15.48 -1.90 36.22
CA ILE A 326 15.67 -3.02 35.28
C ILE A 326 14.48 -3.95 35.44
N GLN A 327 13.79 -4.21 34.34
CA GLN A 327 12.70 -5.18 34.26
C GLN A 327 13.02 -6.28 33.26
N SER A 328 12.41 -7.43 33.45
CA SER A 328 12.63 -8.61 32.62
C SER A 328 11.33 -9.36 32.43
N PHE A 329 11.17 -9.94 31.24
CA PHE A 329 10.13 -10.92 30.92
C PHE A 329 10.80 -12.10 30.19
N SER A 330 10.09 -13.21 30.05
CA SER A 330 10.53 -14.37 29.28
C SER A 330 9.65 -14.50 28.04
N ASP A 331 10.19 -14.53 26.83
CA ASP A 331 9.35 -14.75 25.63
C ASP A 331 8.74 -16.16 25.61
N LYS A 332 9.42 -17.12 26.24
CA LYS A 332 9.02 -18.53 26.22
C LYS A 332 7.70 -18.79 26.93
N LEU A 333 6.73 -19.29 26.17
CA LEU A 333 5.48 -19.88 26.66
C LEU A 333 5.66 -21.37 26.95
N ASP A 334 4.78 -21.94 27.77
CA ASP A 334 4.68 -23.40 27.83
C ASP A 334 4.18 -23.95 26.48
N GLU A 335 4.63 -25.16 26.15
CA GLU A 335 4.41 -25.78 24.83
C GLU A 335 2.94 -25.85 24.44
N LYS A 336 2.06 -26.18 25.40
CA LYS A 336 0.62 -26.29 25.15
C LYS A 336 0.00 -24.92 24.82
N THR A 337 0.38 -23.88 25.57
CA THR A 337 -0.09 -22.52 25.31
C THR A 337 0.46 -21.98 23.98
N PHE A 338 1.73 -22.22 23.69
CA PHE A 338 2.35 -21.83 22.42
C PHE A 338 1.65 -22.50 21.22
N ASP A 339 1.48 -23.82 21.26
CA ASP A 339 0.82 -24.59 20.20
C ASP A 339 -0.64 -24.18 19.98
N TYR A 340 -1.31 -23.76 21.05
CA TYR A 340 -2.65 -23.23 20.95
C TYR A 340 -2.66 -21.88 20.25
N TYR A 341 -1.82 -20.93 20.70
CA TYR A 341 -1.77 -19.59 20.13
C TYR A 341 -1.28 -19.55 18.68
N SER A 342 -0.34 -20.43 18.30
CA SER A 342 0.14 -20.53 16.91
C SER A 342 -0.96 -20.92 15.91
N LYS A 343 -2.05 -21.53 16.38
CA LYS A 343 -3.24 -21.89 15.58
C LYS A 343 -4.42 -20.94 15.79
N HIS A 344 -4.35 -20.04 16.78
CA HIS A 344 -5.44 -19.17 17.20
C HIS A 344 -4.94 -17.74 17.46
N ASN A 345 -4.34 -17.12 16.43
CA ASN A 345 -3.69 -15.81 16.54
C ASN A 345 -4.62 -14.70 17.10
N ALA A 346 -5.89 -14.69 16.69
CA ALA A 346 -6.87 -13.71 17.21
C ALA A 346 -7.13 -13.85 18.73
N ILE A 347 -7.00 -15.07 19.27
CA ILE A 347 -7.12 -15.29 20.72
C ILE A 347 -5.85 -14.85 21.42
N TRP A 348 -4.69 -15.15 20.85
CA TRP A 348 -3.40 -14.66 21.36
C TRP A 348 -3.38 -13.13 21.45
N GLU A 349 -3.75 -12.43 20.37
CA GLU A 349 -3.79 -10.97 20.32
C GLU A 349 -4.73 -10.39 21.39
N LYS A 350 -5.93 -10.95 21.51
CA LYS A 350 -6.89 -10.54 22.55
C LYS A 350 -6.32 -10.72 23.96
N ASP A 351 -5.72 -11.88 24.24
CA ASP A 351 -5.14 -12.19 25.55
C ASP A 351 -3.93 -11.29 25.84
N LEU A 352 -3.11 -10.97 24.83
CA LEU A 352 -1.97 -10.05 24.92
C LEU A 352 -2.44 -8.64 25.32
N LEU A 353 -3.37 -8.07 24.55
CA LEU A 353 -3.89 -6.71 24.75
C LEU A 353 -4.67 -6.55 26.07
N SER A 354 -5.34 -7.61 26.53
CA SER A 354 -6.04 -7.61 27.82
C SER A 354 -5.13 -7.87 29.02
N THR A 355 -3.84 -8.13 28.79
CA THR A 355 -2.87 -8.53 29.84
C THR A 355 -3.36 -9.76 30.60
N ASP A 356 -3.79 -10.79 29.87
CA ASP A 356 -4.26 -12.05 30.47
C ASP A 356 -3.17 -12.68 31.35
N LYS A 357 -3.60 -13.35 32.43
CA LYS A 357 -2.70 -13.99 33.39
C LYS A 357 -1.77 -15.03 32.77
N LYS A 358 -2.16 -15.64 31.63
CA LYS A 358 -1.32 -16.58 30.88
C LYS A 358 -0.07 -15.95 30.28
N LEU A 359 -0.11 -14.63 30.01
CA LEU A 359 0.96 -13.90 29.33
C LEU A 359 1.68 -12.90 30.25
N ILE A 360 1.32 -12.84 31.54
CA ILE A 360 1.84 -11.82 32.47
C ILE A 360 3.36 -11.86 32.65
N ASN A 361 3.98 -13.03 32.45
CA ASN A 361 5.44 -13.20 32.54
C ASN A 361 6.14 -13.04 31.18
N ASN A 362 5.37 -12.84 30.11
CA ASN A 362 5.84 -12.84 28.72
C ASN A 362 5.79 -11.45 28.06
N GLN A 363 5.35 -10.43 28.80
CA GLN A 363 5.32 -9.04 28.35
C GLN A 363 5.53 -8.08 29.51
N LEU A 364 5.88 -6.84 29.21
CA LEU A 364 5.88 -5.73 30.15
C LEU A 364 4.83 -4.72 29.69
N THR A 365 3.91 -4.35 30.58
CA THR A 365 2.81 -3.43 30.27
C THR A 365 2.97 -2.15 31.07
N TYR A 366 2.99 -1.01 30.39
CA TYR A 366 3.07 0.31 31.00
C TYR A 366 1.84 1.14 30.65
N LYS A 367 1.21 1.75 31.65
CA LYS A 367 -0.01 2.56 31.46
C LYS A 367 0.18 3.97 31.96
N THR A 368 -0.43 4.94 31.29
CA THR A 368 -0.57 6.29 31.86
C THR A 368 -1.59 6.24 33.00
N GLU A 369 -1.59 7.26 33.86
CA GLU A 369 -2.79 7.57 34.62
C GLU A 369 -3.96 7.91 33.65
N PRO A 370 -5.23 7.78 34.08
CA PRO A 370 -6.37 8.14 33.26
C PRO A 370 -6.21 9.57 32.71
N LEU A 371 -6.37 9.72 31.40
CA LEU A 371 -6.30 11.03 30.76
C LEU A 371 -7.47 11.89 31.23
N SER A 372 -7.19 13.11 31.69
CA SER A 372 -8.23 14.06 32.10
C SER A 372 -8.88 14.77 30.92
N GLU A 373 -8.20 14.82 29.77
CA GLU A 373 -8.64 15.45 28.53
C GLU A 373 -8.31 14.55 27.33
N PRO A 374 -9.03 14.67 26.20
CA PRO A 374 -8.71 13.92 24.99
C PRO A 374 -7.28 14.20 24.50
N LEU A 375 -6.52 13.14 24.22
CA LEU A 375 -5.20 13.21 23.59
C LEU A 375 -5.26 12.61 22.20
N ILE A 376 -4.96 13.41 21.17
CA ILE A 376 -4.87 12.96 19.79
C ILE A 376 -3.39 12.67 19.47
N ILE A 377 -3.10 11.43 19.06
CA ILE A 377 -1.77 11.04 18.61
C ILE A 377 -1.73 11.22 17.09
N ASP A 378 -0.93 12.18 16.61
CA ASP A 378 -0.71 12.43 15.19
C ASP A 378 0.75 12.18 14.80
N GLY A 379 1.00 11.05 14.14
CA GLY A 379 2.28 10.69 13.57
C GLY A 379 2.86 9.40 14.13
N LYS A 380 4.20 9.32 14.17
CA LYS A 380 4.95 8.12 14.53
C LYS A 380 5.39 8.13 15.98
N VAL A 381 5.04 7.07 16.71
CA VAL A 381 5.59 6.80 18.05
C VAL A 381 7.04 6.33 17.90
N LYS A 382 7.93 6.85 18.74
CA LYS A 382 9.33 6.41 18.83
C LYS A 382 9.58 5.81 20.19
N LEU A 383 10.11 4.59 20.21
CA LEU A 383 10.46 3.88 21.43
C LEU A 383 11.99 3.81 21.55
N HIS A 384 12.52 4.30 22.65
CA HIS A 384 13.95 4.28 22.96
C HIS A 384 14.18 3.37 24.17
N LEU A 385 14.89 2.26 23.96
CA LEU A 385 15.10 1.24 24.99
C LEU A 385 16.58 0.89 25.09
N THR A 386 17.00 0.54 26.30
CA THR A 386 18.22 -0.21 26.55
C THR A 386 17.80 -1.61 26.94
N VAL A 387 18.24 -2.61 26.17
CA VAL A 387 17.82 -4.01 26.35
C VAL A 387 19.01 -4.93 26.40
N SER A 388 18.86 -6.06 27.11
CA SER A 388 19.78 -7.19 27.09
C SER A 388 18.99 -8.47 26.84
N SER A 389 19.52 -9.36 26.01
CA SER A 389 18.92 -10.67 25.73
C SER A 389 19.72 -11.78 26.43
N SER A 390 19.05 -12.88 26.78
CA SER A 390 19.71 -14.10 27.25
C SER A 390 20.33 -14.92 26.11
N GLN A 391 20.11 -14.50 24.86
CA GLN A 391 20.61 -15.11 23.63
C GLN A 391 21.32 -14.06 22.77
N ASP A 392 22.22 -14.50 21.89
CA ASP A 392 22.94 -13.64 20.93
C ASP A 392 22.09 -13.24 19.71
N LEU A 393 20.80 -13.55 19.74
CA LEU A 393 19.79 -13.19 18.75
C LEU A 393 18.46 -12.89 19.45
N GLY A 394 17.61 -12.07 18.84
CA GLY A 394 16.29 -11.78 19.38
C GLY A 394 15.55 -10.71 18.60
N LEU A 395 14.28 -10.53 18.94
CA LEU A 395 13.42 -9.47 18.45
C LEU A 395 12.63 -8.87 19.61
N LEU A 396 12.14 -7.65 19.43
CA LEU A 396 11.25 -6.99 20.36
C LEU A 396 10.09 -6.37 19.58
N SER A 397 8.88 -6.58 20.08
CA SER A 397 7.63 -6.12 19.48
C SER A 397 6.97 -5.05 20.34
#